data_AF-A0A496W5K5-F1
#
_entry.id   AF-A0A496W5K5-F1
#
_cell.length_a   1.000
_cell.length_b   1.000
_cell.length_c   1.000
_cell.angle_alpha   90.00
_cell.angle_beta   90.00
_cell.angle_gamma   90.00
#
_symmetry.space_group_name_H-M   'P 1'
#
loop_
_entity.id
_entity.type
_entity.pdbx_description
1 polymer ?
#
loop_
_entity_poly.entity_id
_entity_poly.type
_entity_poly.pdbx_seq_one_letter_code
_entity_poly.pdbx_strand_id
1 'polypeptide(L)'
;MPQLLSSQQRHIDKINDIINHHAKPHDFLAVKAELAGQLFPKPNGGYWNHIQEMKDSVRGLKRAIRALKGSLNDPTHSQEIRCSVISQIKKAEHILTKMKNTLAGQELEV
;
A
#
# COMPACT_ATOMS: atom_id res chain seq x y z
N MET A 1 20.69 -6.23 20.43
CA MET A 1 19.60 -6.61 19.51
C MET A 1 19.79 -5.80 18.23
N PRO A 2 19.90 -6.43 17.05
CA PRO A 2 19.96 -5.67 15.80
C PRO A 2 18.60 -4.94 15.59
N GLN A 3 18.65 -3.63 15.38
CA GLN A 3 17.47 -2.75 15.30
C GLN A 3 17.28 -2.25 13.87
N LEU A 4 16.03 -2.12 13.42
CA LEU A 4 15.70 -1.46 12.15
C LEU A 4 16.24 -0.02 12.15
N LEU A 5 16.75 0.43 11.00
CA LEU A 5 17.09 1.84 10.82
C LEU A 5 15.81 2.68 10.93
N SER A 6 15.91 3.88 11.50
CA SER A 6 14.77 4.81 11.67
C SER A 6 14.07 5.12 10.33
N SER A 7 14.84 5.17 9.24
CA SER A 7 14.32 5.32 7.87
C SER A 7 13.50 4.10 7.41
N GLN A 8 13.94 2.87 7.71
CA GLN A 8 13.21 1.66 7.39
C GLN A 8 11.92 1.56 8.18
N GLN A 9 11.98 1.87 9.48
CA GLN A 9 10.79 1.86 10.34
C GLN A 9 9.72 2.80 9.80
N ARG A 10 10.09 4.03 9.43
CA ARG A 10 9.15 4.99 8.81
C ARG A 10 8.49 4.45 7.53
N HIS A 11 9.22 3.73 6.69
CA HIS A 11 8.66 3.16 5.47
C HIS A 11 7.75 1.96 5.76
N ILE A 12 8.08 1.14 6.76
CA ILE A 12 7.24 0.04 7.24
C ILE A 12 5.95 0.60 7.85
N ASP A 13 6.04 1.63 8.68
CA ASP A 13 4.88 2.29 9.26
C ASP A 13 3.96 2.85 8.18
N LYS A 14 4.53 3.44 7.12
CA LYS A 14 3.74 3.93 5.99
C LYS A 14 3.05 2.80 5.23
N ILE A 15 3.69 1.65 5.07
CA ILE A 15 3.07 0.46 4.47
C ILE A 15 1.90 -0.01 5.35
N ASN A 16 2.13 -0.14 6.66
CA ASN A 16 1.10 -0.58 7.61
C ASN A 16 -0.10 0.38 7.65
N ASP A 17 0.15 1.68 7.64
CA ASP A 17 -0.88 2.72 7.55
C ASP A 17 -1.76 2.55 6.31
N ILE A 18 -1.14 2.40 5.14
CA ILE A 18 -1.88 2.18 3.88
C ILE A 18 -2.68 0.87 3.93
N ILE A 19 -2.09 -0.21 4.45
CA ILE A 19 -2.77 -1.51 4.54
C ILE A 19 -3.97 -1.43 5.50
N ASN A 20 -3.80 -0.77 6.64
CA ASN A 20 -4.81 -0.71 7.69
C ASN A 20 -5.93 0.28 7.41
N HIS A 21 -5.70 1.30 6.59
CA HIS A 21 -6.68 2.39 6.37
C HIS A 21 -7.18 2.51 4.93
N HIS A 22 -6.47 1.98 3.94
CA HIS A 22 -6.78 2.20 2.52
C HIS A 22 -6.78 0.91 1.68
N ALA A 23 -6.61 -0.26 2.31
CA ALA A 23 -6.59 -1.56 1.66
C ALA A 23 -7.57 -2.55 2.30
N LYS A 24 -8.70 -2.06 2.86
CA LYS A 24 -9.77 -2.92 3.37
C LYS A 24 -10.70 -3.35 2.24
N PRO A 25 -11.47 -4.45 2.42
CA PRO A 25 -12.41 -4.91 1.41
C PRO A 25 -13.36 -3.82 0.88
N HIS A 26 -13.86 -2.95 1.77
CA HIS A 26 -14.76 -1.87 1.37
C HIS A 26 -14.07 -0.79 0.52
N ASP A 27 -12.77 -0.52 0.72
CA ASP A 27 -12.02 0.44 -0.12
C ASP A 27 -11.98 -0.04 -1.57
N PHE A 28 -11.74 -1.35 -1.78
CA PHE A 28 -11.75 -1.95 -3.11
C PHE A 28 -13.14 -1.94 -3.75
N LEU A 29 -14.19 -2.23 -2.98
CA LEU A 29 -15.57 -2.18 -3.47
C LEU A 29 -15.99 -0.76 -3.84
N ALA A 30 -15.63 0.24 -3.02
CA ALA A 30 -15.93 1.63 -3.30
C ALA A 30 -15.25 2.11 -4.59
N VAL A 31 -13.97 1.74 -4.81
CA VAL A 31 -13.27 2.02 -6.08
C VAL A 31 -13.94 1.34 -7.26
N LYS A 32 -14.33 0.06 -7.14
CA LYS A 32 -15.03 -0.66 -8.22
C LYS A 32 -16.35 0.04 -8.59
N ALA A 33 -17.12 0.44 -7.59
CA ALA A 33 -18.39 1.14 -7.79
C ALA A 33 -18.18 2.53 -8.44
N GLU A 34 -17.17 3.29 -7.99
CA GLU A 34 -16.80 4.57 -8.63
C GLU A 34 -16.35 4.40 -10.08
N LEU A 35 -15.60 3.33 -10.39
CA LEU A 35 -15.21 3.02 -11.78
C LEU A 35 -16.43 2.67 -12.65
N ALA A 36 -17.50 2.12 -12.06
CA ALA A 36 -18.77 1.87 -12.73
C ALA A 36 -19.66 3.13 -12.82
N GLY A 37 -19.20 4.29 -12.33
CA GLY A 37 -19.92 5.56 -12.40
C GLY A 37 -20.78 5.87 -11.17
N GLN A 38 -20.71 5.07 -10.10
CA GLN A 38 -21.41 5.37 -8.86
C GLN A 38 -20.67 6.43 -8.04
N LEU A 39 -21.37 7.48 -7.63
CA LEU A 39 -20.80 8.51 -6.76
C LEU A 39 -21.27 8.31 -5.32
N PHE A 40 -20.36 8.46 -4.35
CA PHE A 40 -20.67 8.34 -2.93
C PHE A 40 -20.69 9.73 -2.27
N PRO A 41 -21.86 10.27 -1.89
CA PRO A 41 -21.94 11.60 -1.30
C PRO A 41 -21.34 11.63 0.11
N LYS A 42 -20.73 12.77 0.47
CA LYS A 42 -20.23 13.03 1.82
C LYS A 42 -21.30 13.74 2.67
N PRO A 43 -21.30 13.55 4.01
CA PRO A 43 -22.23 14.25 4.90
C PRO A 43 -22.14 15.78 4.83
N ASN A 44 -20.95 16.31 4.54
CA ASN A 44 -20.67 17.75 4.48
C ASN A 44 -20.74 18.32 3.05
N GLY A 45 -21.33 17.58 2.11
CA GLY A 45 -21.35 17.94 0.69
C GLY A 45 -20.14 17.45 -0.10
N GLY A 46 -20.31 17.35 -1.42
CA GLY A 46 -19.34 16.75 -2.34
C GLY A 46 -19.40 15.22 -2.36
N TYR A 47 -18.45 14.60 -3.06
CA TYR A 47 -18.36 13.16 -3.23
C TYR A 47 -17.02 12.63 -2.76
N TRP A 48 -17.01 11.40 -2.24
CA TRP A 48 -15.77 10.64 -2.09
C TRP A 48 -15.12 10.42 -3.44
N ASN A 49 -13.79 10.24 -3.42
CA ASN A 49 -12.99 9.95 -4.59
C ASN A 49 -12.02 8.84 -4.21
N HIS A 50 -12.58 7.66 -3.94
CA HIS A 50 -11.85 6.47 -3.56
C HIS A 50 -10.84 6.07 -4.64
N ILE A 51 -11.14 6.29 -5.93
CA ILE A 51 -10.19 6.08 -7.03
C ILE A 51 -8.91 6.90 -6.80
N GLN A 52 -9.04 8.18 -6.44
CA GLN A 52 -7.89 9.05 -6.20
C GLN A 52 -7.14 8.63 -4.92
N GLU A 53 -7.85 8.31 -3.84
CA GLU A 53 -7.25 7.82 -2.59
C GLU A 53 -6.45 6.53 -2.82
N MET A 54 -6.97 5.60 -3.64
CA MET A 54 -6.26 4.37 -4.01
C MET A 54 -5.06 4.64 -4.93
N LYS A 55 -5.15 5.59 -5.87
CA LYS A 55 -4.00 6.02 -6.69
C LYS A 55 -2.87 6.61 -5.83
N ASP A 56 -3.22 7.41 -4.83
CA ASP A 56 -2.26 7.99 -3.90
C ASP A 56 -1.62 6.91 -3.00
N SER A 57 -2.41 5.94 -2.56
CA SER A 57 -1.92 4.75 -1.86
C SER A 57 -0.94 3.92 -2.70
N VAL A 58 -1.25 3.67 -3.97
CA VAL A 58 -0.35 3.00 -4.94
C VAL A 58 0.96 3.77 -5.09
N ARG A 59 0.92 5.11 -5.15
CA ARG A 59 2.13 5.94 -5.22
C ARG A 59 2.96 5.83 -3.94
N GLY A 60 2.30 5.85 -2.78
CA GLY A 60 2.92 5.68 -1.47
C GLY A 60 3.63 4.33 -1.32
N LEU A 61 2.93 3.23 -1.64
CA LEU A 61 3.49 1.88 -1.61
C LEU A 61 4.70 1.73 -2.52
N LYS A 62 4.63 2.21 -3.77
CA LYS A 62 5.78 2.18 -4.70
C LYS A 62 7.02 2.87 -4.12
N ARG A 63 6.82 4.05 -3.50
CA ARG A 63 7.93 4.81 -2.89
C ARG A 63 8.52 4.05 -1.69
N ALA A 64 7.68 3.53 -0.80
CA ALA A 64 8.12 2.77 0.37
C ALA A 64 8.86 1.48 -0.02
N ILE A 65 8.32 0.71 -0.98
CA ILE A 65 8.97 -0.51 -1.50
C ILE A 65 10.34 -0.19 -2.09
N ARG A 66 10.44 0.87 -2.92
CA ARG A 66 11.73 1.27 -3.52
C ARG A 66 12.76 1.63 -2.45
N ALA A 67 12.36 2.37 -1.43
CA ALA A 67 13.25 2.76 -0.34
C ALA A 67 13.72 1.55 0.48
N LEU A 68 12.80 0.64 0.83
CA LEU A 68 13.14 -0.58 1.56
C LEU A 68 14.07 -1.49 0.75
N LYS A 69 13.80 -1.68 -0.56
CA LYS A 69 14.71 -2.42 -1.45
C LYS A 69 16.10 -1.80 -1.51
N GLY A 70 16.19 -0.47 -1.58
CA GLY A 70 17.47 0.25 -1.53
C GLY A 70 18.23 0.01 -0.22
N SER A 71 17.52 -0.04 0.92
CA SER A 71 18.12 -0.31 2.22
C SER A 71 18.69 -1.73 2.35
N LEU A 72 18.20 -2.71 1.57
CA LEU A 72 18.72 -4.08 1.62
C LEU A 72 20.17 -4.21 1.14
N ASN A 73 20.78 -3.18 0.56
CA ASN A 73 22.19 -3.19 0.19
C ASN A 73 23.12 -2.70 1.33
N ASP A 74 22.57 -2.28 2.46
CA ASP A 74 23.36 -1.83 3.60
C ASP A 74 24.07 -3.04 4.27
N PRO A 75 25.42 -3.01 4.39
CA PRO A 75 26.21 -4.10 4.95
C PRO A 75 26.03 -4.26 6.47
N THR A 76 25.42 -3.28 7.15
CA THR A 76 25.21 -3.32 8.61
C THR A 76 24.00 -4.15 9.04
N HIS A 77 23.18 -4.63 8.09
CA HIS A 77 22.00 -5.43 8.41
C HIS A 77 22.33 -6.87 8.77
N SER A 78 21.85 -7.32 9.93
CA SER A 78 21.77 -8.74 10.24
C SER A 78 20.82 -9.47 9.27
N GLN A 79 21.04 -10.76 9.09
CA GLN A 79 20.16 -11.60 8.26
C GLN A 79 18.69 -11.54 8.72
N GLU A 80 18.44 -11.44 10.02
CA GLU A 80 17.10 -11.30 10.60
C GLU A 80 16.40 -10.02 10.15
N ILE A 81 17.10 -8.87 10.19
CA ILE A 81 16.56 -7.59 9.70
C ILE A 81 16.24 -7.69 8.21
N ARG A 82 17.15 -8.26 7.41
CA ARG A 82 16.93 -8.45 5.97
C ARG A 82 15.66 -9.25 5.70
N CYS A 83 15.47 -10.38 6.41
CA CYS A 83 14.29 -11.21 6.29
C CYS A 83 13.00 -10.45 6.67
N SER A 84 13.04 -9.66 7.76
CA SER A 84 11.90 -8.84 8.18
C SER A 84 11.52 -7.80 7.12
N VAL A 85 12.50 -7.04 6.61
CA VAL A 85 12.30 -6.04 5.56
C VAL A 85 11.77 -6.69 4.27
N ILE A 86 12.31 -7.85 3.87
CA ILE A 86 11.83 -8.61 2.71
C ILE A 86 10.37 -9.04 2.90
N SER A 87 9.99 -9.49 4.10
CA SER A 87 8.60 -9.86 4.40
C SER A 87 7.64 -8.68 4.24
N GLN A 88 8.03 -7.50 4.73
CA GLN A 88 7.24 -6.27 4.57
C GLN A 88 7.13 -5.83 3.11
N ILE A 89 8.22 -5.93 2.34
CA ILE A 89 8.20 -5.66 0.89
C ILE A 89 7.21 -6.60 0.19
N LYS A 90 7.25 -7.90 0.46
CA LYS A 90 6.35 -8.88 -0.16
C LYS A 90 4.87 -8.57 0.12
N LYS A 91 4.54 -8.22 1.37
CA LYS A 91 3.18 -7.80 1.74
C LYS A 91 2.75 -6.55 0.99
N ALA A 92 3.62 -5.54 0.92
CA ALA A 92 3.34 -4.30 0.21
C ALA A 92 3.17 -4.53 -1.30
N GLU A 93 3.97 -5.41 -1.92
CA GLU A 93 3.87 -5.77 -3.34
C GLU A 93 2.56 -6.50 -3.67
N HIS A 94 2.13 -7.42 -2.80
CA HIS A 94 0.84 -8.10 -2.95
C HIS A 94 -0.33 -7.11 -2.97
N ILE A 95 -0.36 -6.19 -1.98
CA ILE A 95 -1.41 -5.16 -1.90
C ILE A 95 -1.32 -4.18 -3.07
N LEU A 96 -0.12 -3.78 -3.47
CA LEU A 96 0.11 -2.91 -4.62
C LEU A 96 -0.48 -3.53 -5.91
N THR A 97 -0.27 -4.83 -6.13
CA THR A 97 -0.84 -5.54 -7.28
C THR A 97 -2.36 -5.55 -7.21
N LYS A 98 -2.94 -5.87 -6.06
CA LYS A 98 -4.39 -5.85 -5.86
C LYS A 98 -5.01 -4.48 -6.13
N MET A 99 -4.41 -3.41 -5.62
CA MET A 99 -4.85 -2.03 -5.87
C MET A 99 -4.75 -1.65 -7.35
N LYS A 100 -3.63 -2.00 -8.00
CA LYS A 100 -3.46 -1.75 -9.44
C LYS A 100 -4.52 -2.46 -10.29
N ASN A 101 -4.82 -3.71 -9.98
CA ASN A 101 -5.79 -4.49 -10.74
C ASN A 101 -7.20 -3.94 -10.53
N THR A 102 -7.53 -3.54 -9.29
CA THR A 102 -8.79 -2.85 -8.98
C THR A 102 -8.92 -1.56 -9.78
N LEU A 103 -7.88 -0.73 -9.81
CA LEU A 103 -7.85 0.52 -10.59
C LEU A 103 -7.92 0.29 -12.10
N ALA A 104 -7.45 -0.86 -12.59
CA ALA A 104 -7.54 -1.26 -13.99
C ALA A 104 -8.89 -1.90 -14.36
N GLY A 105 -9.80 -2.08 -13.39
CA GLY A 105 -11.07 -2.79 -13.60
C GLY A 105 -10.91 -4.30 -13.82
N GLN A 106 -9.77 -4.88 -13.43
CA GLN A 106 -9.50 -6.31 -13.56
C GLN A 106 -9.89 -7.06 -12.28
N GLU A 107 -10.64 -8.15 -12.42
CA GLU A 107 -10.90 -9.06 -11.31
C GLU A 107 -9.71 -10.00 -11.14
N LEU A 108 -9.07 -9.97 -9.97
CA LEU A 108 -8.25 -11.08 -9.52
C LEU A 108 -9.20 -12.09 -8.90
N GLU A 109 -9.41 -13.22 -9.58
CA GLU A 109 -9.87 -14.44 -8.92
C GLU A 109 -8.83 -14.77 -7.83
N VAL A 110 -9.32 -14.90 -6.60
CA VAL A 110 -8.55 -15.31 -5.42
C VAL A 110 -8.38 -16.82 -5.38
#